data_AF-A0A8S4QBT4-F1
#
_entry.id   AF-A0A8S4QBT4-F1
#
_cell.length_a   1.000
_cell.length_b   1.000
_cell.length_c   1.000
_cell.angle_alpha   90.00
_cell.angle_beta   90.00
_cell.angle_gamma   90.00
#
_symmetry.space_group_name_H-M   'P 1'
#
loop_
_entity.id
_entity.type
_entity.pdbx_description
1 polymer ?
#
loop_
_entity_poly.entity_id
_entity_poly.type
_entity_poly.pdbx_seq_one_letter_code
_entity_poly.pdbx_strand_id
1 'polypeptide(L)'
;MLGVSLRDQIRNKEFRRRTRVTDIAHRVAKLKWKWAGHIARRTDGRWGSKVLEWRPCTGKSSVGRPTTRWTDDIKRVAGSRR
;
A
#
# COMPACT_ATOMS: atom_id res chain seq x y z
N MET A 1 -18.62 22.87 5.01
CA MET A 1 -18.37 22.35 3.64
C MET A 1 -18.17 23.53 2.69
N LEU A 2 -17.46 23.37 1.57
CA LEU A 2 -16.99 24.45 0.68
C LEU A 2 -18.08 25.32 -0.01
N GLY A 3 -19.37 25.13 0.31
CA GLY A 3 -20.46 25.93 -0.26
C GLY A 3 -20.63 25.80 -1.78
N VAL A 4 -20.16 24.69 -2.36
CA VAL A 4 -20.14 24.45 -3.81
C VAL A 4 -21.26 23.51 -4.23
N SER A 5 -21.87 23.81 -5.37
CA SER A 5 -22.94 23.04 -5.99
C SER A 5 -22.43 22.25 -7.21
N LEU A 6 -23.20 21.26 -7.67
CA LEU A 6 -22.87 20.53 -8.90
C LEU A 6 -22.83 21.43 -10.15
N ARG A 7 -23.51 22.59 -10.11
CA ARG A 7 -23.54 23.57 -11.22
C ARG A 7 -22.21 24.31 -11.39
N ASP A 8 -21.38 24.37 -10.34
CA ASP A 8 -20.07 25.01 -10.41
C ASP A 8 -19.08 24.21 -11.25
N GLN A 9 -19.41 22.95 -11.59
CA GLN A 9 -18.63 22.04 -12.44
C GLN A 9 -17.13 22.00 -12.07
N ILE A 10 -16.83 22.10 -10.77
CA ILE A 10 -15.45 22.13 -10.27
C ILE A 10 -14.83 20.76 -10.48
N ARG A 11 -13.70 20.75 -11.21
CA ARG A 11 -12.95 19.52 -11.46
C ARG A 11 -12.44 18.91 -10.15
N ASN A 12 -12.49 17.58 -10.03
CA ASN A 12 -12.05 16.87 -8.82
C ASN A 12 -10.63 17.23 -8.36
N LYS A 13 -9.70 17.53 -9.27
CA LYS A 13 -8.34 17.97 -8.93
C LYS A 13 -8.35 19.29 -8.15
N GLU A 14 -9.18 20.25 -8.56
CA GLU A 14 -9.33 21.54 -7.89
C GLU A 14 -10.04 21.39 -6.54
N PHE A 15 -11.07 20.55 -6.47
CA PHE A 15 -11.76 20.25 -5.21
C PHE A 15 -10.80 19.61 -4.18
N ARG A 16 -9.98 18.65 -4.60
CA ARG A 16 -8.94 18.04 -3.77
C ARG A 16 -7.87 19.06 -3.34
N ARG A 17 -7.49 20.00 -4.22
CA ARG A 17 -6.56 21.10 -3.89
C ARG A 17 -7.13 22.00 -2.79
N ARG A 18 -8.39 22.43 -2.91
CA ARG A 18 -9.06 23.31 -1.93
C ARG A 18 -9.25 22.63 -0.57
N THR A 19 -9.70 21.38 -0.59
CA THR A 19 -9.96 20.61 0.64
C THR A 19 -8.68 20.07 1.30
N ARG A 20 -7.55 20.08 0.58
CA ARG A 20 -6.27 19.48 1.01
C ARG A 20 -6.42 18.03 1.47
N VAL A 21 -7.41 17.33 0.90
CA VAL A 21 -7.68 15.93 1.22
C VAL A 21 -6.47 15.10 0.81
N THR A 22 -5.98 14.29 1.74
CA THR A 22 -4.90 13.36 1.46
C THR A 22 -5.37 12.36 0.41
N ASP A 23 -4.55 12.11 -0.60
CA ASP A 23 -4.86 11.10 -1.59
C ASP A 23 -5.03 9.73 -0.92
N ILE A 24 -6.11 9.04 -1.27
CA ILE A 24 -6.50 7.79 -0.63
C ILE A 24 -5.51 6.67 -0.91
N ALA A 25 -4.91 6.64 -2.11
CA ALA A 25 -3.91 5.62 -2.45
C ALA A 25 -2.67 5.80 -1.57
N HIS A 26 -2.22 7.04 -1.36
CA HIS A 26 -1.15 7.34 -0.41
C HIS A 26 -1.49 6.93 1.03
N ARG A 27 -2.73 7.19 1.47
CA ARG A 27 -3.16 6.81 2.83
C ARG A 27 -3.18 5.29 3.00
N VAL A 28 -3.74 4.56 2.04
CA VAL A 28 -3.80 3.09 2.03
C VAL A 28 -2.39 2.51 2.02
N ALA A 29 -1.50 3.01 1.16
CA ALA A 29 -0.11 2.58 1.12
C ALA A 29 0.60 2.82 2.47
N LYS A 30 0.44 4.00 3.07
CA LYS A 30 1.04 4.32 4.38
C LYS A 30 0.55 3.38 5.49
N LEU A 31 -0.74 3.05 5.51
CA LEU A 31 -1.30 2.11 6.48
C LEU A 31 -0.77 0.68 6.25
N LYS A 32 -0.75 0.23 4.99
CA LYS A 32 -0.17 -1.07 4.59
C LYS A 32 1.27 -1.20 5.10
N TRP A 33 2.12 -0.19 4.86
CA TRP A 33 3.53 -0.21 5.28
C TRP A 33 3.72 -0.12 6.79
N LYS A 34 2.90 0.67 7.49
CA LYS A 34 2.93 0.72 8.96
C LYS A 34 2.64 -0.64 9.56
N TRP A 35 1.62 -1.34 9.05
CA TRP A 35 1.29 -2.68 9.51
C TRP A 35 2.38 -3.69 9.18
N ALA A 36 2.88 -3.71 7.93
CA ALA A 36 3.95 -4.62 7.53
C ALA A 36 5.22 -4.44 8.38
N GLY A 37 5.63 -3.19 8.63
CA GLY A 37 6.78 -2.89 9.49
C GLY A 37 6.55 -3.25 10.95
N HIS A 38 5.32 -3.07 11.48
CA HIS A 38 4.97 -3.50 12.83
C HIS A 38 5.10 -5.02 12.97
N ILE A 39 4.56 -5.78 12.02
CA ILE A 39 4.67 -7.25 12.00
C ILE A 39 6.13 -7.69 11.89
N ALA A 40 6.93 -7.08 11.00
CA ALA A 40 8.34 -7.42 10.82
C ALA A 40 9.22 -7.21 12.08
N ARG A 41 8.81 -6.33 13.00
CA ARG A 41 9.50 -6.10 14.28
C ARG A 41 9.03 -7.01 15.41
N ARG A 42 7.93 -7.75 15.21
CA ARG A 42 7.43 -8.68 16.22
C ARG A 42 8.20 -10.00 16.14
N THR A 43 8.56 -10.52 17.31
CA THR A 43 9.27 -11.80 17.51
C THR A 43 8.41 -12.85 18.21
N ASP A 44 7.10 -12.62 18.32
CA ASP A 44 6.16 -13.45 19.08
C ASP A 44 5.69 -14.73 18.36
N GLY A 45 6.35 -15.10 17.25
CA GLY A 45 6.10 -16.35 16.52
C GLY A 45 4.71 -16.48 15.88
N ARG A 46 3.91 -15.41 15.86
CA ARG A 46 2.54 -15.43 15.33
C ARG A 46 2.51 -15.59 13.82
N TRP A 47 1.35 -16.04 13.32
CA TRP A 47 1.07 -16.20 11.89
C TRP A 47 1.35 -14.95 11.05
N GLY A 48 1.26 -13.75 11.64
CA GLY A 48 1.54 -12.49 10.93
C GLY A 48 2.91 -12.47 10.24
N SER A 49 3.96 -12.90 10.94
CA SER A 49 5.32 -12.95 10.36
C SER A 49 5.41 -14.01 9.27
N LYS A 50 4.79 -15.18 9.49
CA LYS A 50 4.70 -16.24 8.47
C LYS A 50 4.00 -15.75 7.20
N VAL A 51 2.91 -14.99 7.32
CA VAL A 51 2.16 -14.42 6.20
C VAL A 51 2.96 -13.34 5.47
N LEU A 52 3.69 -12.49 6.20
CA LEU A 52 4.55 -11.46 5.61
C LEU A 52 5.70 -12.08 4.78
N GLU A 53 6.26 -13.18 5.27
CA GLU A 53 7.35 -13.91 4.63
C GLU A 53 6.87 -15.01 3.68
N TRP A 54 5.55 -15.27 3.64
CA TRP A 54 4.97 -16.37 2.90
C TRP A 54 5.24 -16.21 1.41
N ARG A 55 5.79 -17.27 0.80
CA ARG A 55 6.08 -17.34 -0.63
C ARG A 55 5.12 -18.35 -1.26
N PRO A 56 4.14 -17.90 -2.07
CA PRO A 56 3.10 -18.81 -2.57
C PRO A 56 3.57 -19.81 -3.64
N CYS A 57 4.75 -19.65 -4.22
CA CYS A 57 5.23 -20.50 -5.31
C CYS A 57 6.76 -20.60 -5.32
N THR A 58 7.29 -21.82 -5.35
CA THR A 58 8.69 -22.13 -5.65
C THR A 58 8.93 -22.39 -7.15
N GLY A 59 7.89 -22.43 -7.98
CA GLY A 59 7.95 -22.71 -9.44
C GLY A 59 7.63 -21.50 -10.35
N LYS A 60 7.46 -21.76 -11.66
CA LYS A 60 7.05 -20.76 -12.66
C LYS A 60 5.59 -20.34 -12.45
N SER A 61 5.31 -19.04 -12.43
CA SER A 61 3.95 -18.52 -12.36
C SER A 61 3.23 -18.64 -13.71
N SER A 62 1.91 -18.79 -13.68
CA SER A 62 1.08 -18.75 -14.89
C SER A 62 1.23 -17.41 -15.61
N VAL A 63 1.09 -17.45 -16.94
CA VAL A 63 1.13 -16.25 -17.79
C VAL A 63 0.08 -15.25 -17.31
N GLY A 64 0.50 -14.00 -17.07
CA GLY A 64 -0.36 -12.90 -16.62
C GLY A 64 -0.38 -12.66 -15.11
N ARG A 65 0.11 -13.59 -14.27
CA ARG A 65 0.26 -13.32 -12.83
C ARG A 65 1.56 -12.55 -12.58
N PRO A 66 1.52 -11.36 -11.96
CA PRO A 66 2.74 -10.65 -11.61
C PRO A 66 3.61 -11.53 -10.69
N THR A 67 4.88 -11.70 -11.06
CA THR A 67 5.90 -12.34 -10.21
C THR A 67 6.22 -11.48 -8.97
N THR A 68 5.66 -10.27 -8.87
CA THR A 68 5.89 -9.31 -7.80
C THR A 68 5.35 -9.83 -6.47
N ARG A 69 6.27 -10.04 -5.53
CA ARG A 69 5.98 -10.52 -4.17
C ARG A 69 5.76 -9.34 -3.24
N TRP A 70 5.11 -9.57 -2.11
CA TRP A 70 5.06 -8.58 -1.02
C TRP A 70 6.45 -8.12 -0.57
N THR A 71 7.42 -9.04 -0.51
CA THR A 71 8.82 -8.70 -0.23
C THR A 71 9.41 -7.77 -1.30
N ASP A 72 9.05 -7.94 -2.57
CA ASP A 72 9.53 -7.10 -3.67
C ASP A 72 8.93 -5.70 -3.58
N ASP A 73 7.66 -5.63 -3.19
CA ASP A 73 6.90 -4.43 -2.88
C ASP A 73 7.55 -3.64 -1.72
N ILE A 74 8.00 -4.35 -0.67
CA ILE A 74 8.75 -3.77 0.46
C ILE A 74 10.13 -3.30 0.00
N LYS A 75 10.88 -4.12 -0.76
CA LYS A 75 12.21 -3.76 -1.28
C LYS A 75 12.18 -2.51 -2.15
N ARG A 76 11.15 -2.37 -2.99
CA ARG A 76 10.97 -1.18 -3.85
C ARG A 76 10.82 0.11 -3.04
N VAL A 77 10.24 0.03 -1.85
CA VAL A 77 9.91 1.21 -1.03
C VAL A 77 10.96 1.47 0.07
N ALA A 78 11.50 0.41 0.67
CA ALA A 78 12.36 0.49 1.86
C ALA A 78 13.80 -0.03 1.63
N GLY A 79 14.10 -0.57 0.44
CA GLY A 79 15.39 -1.19 0.15
C GLY A 79 15.53 -2.62 0.69
N SER A 80 16.71 -3.21 0.45
CA SER A 80 17.07 -4.54 0.95
C SER A 80 17.76 -4.43 2.32
N ARG A 81 17.48 -5.36 3.23
CA ARG A 81 18.27 -5.53 4.46
C ARG A 81 19.70 -5.91 4.06
N ARG A 82 20.71 -5.14 4.52
CA ARG A 82 22.12 -5.57 4.50
C ARG A 82 22.33 -6.62 5.59
#